data_AF-A0A3A1XEM7-F1
#
_entry.id   AF-A0A3A1XEM7-F1
#
_cell.length_a   1.000
_cell.length_b   1.000
_cell.length_c   1.000
_cell.angle_alpha   90.00
_cell.angle_beta   90.00
_cell.angle_gamma   90.00
#
_symmetry.space_group_name_H-M   'P 1'
#
loop_
_entity.id
_entity.type
_entity.pdbx_description
1 polymer ?
#
loop_
_entity_poly.entity_id
_entity_poly.type
_entity_poly.pdbx_seq_one_letter_code
_entity_poly.pdbx_strand_id
1 'polypeptide(L)' 'AYERCAKGDAGESAAERSIVVMNPGVNSETVSLEALANLTQESAYNPLLKIGEISVNGDCLTLGTQSFAVFGM' A
#
# COMPACT_ATOMS: atom_id res chain seq x y z
N ALA A 1 25.51 -6.58 2.13
CA ALA A 1 25.43 -5.78 3.36
C ALA A 1 23.96 -5.45 3.61
N TYR A 2 23.44 -5.69 4.81
CA TYR A 2 22.08 -5.31 5.21
C TYR A 2 22.20 -4.57 6.53
N GLU A 3 21.76 -3.32 6.56
CA GLU A 3 21.78 -2.46 7.74
C GLU A 3 20.38 -2.51 8.39
N ARG A 4 20.34 -2.79 9.69
CA ARG A 4 19.10 -2.75 10.48
C ARG A 4 18.98 -1.33 11.04
N CYS A 5 18.13 -0.50 10.44
CA CYS A 5 17.68 0.72 11.11
C CYS A 5 16.80 0.31 12.30
N ALA A 6 17.32 0.42 13.52
CA ALA A 6 16.50 0.32 14.71
C ALA A 6 15.49 1.47 14.68
N LYS A 7 14.18 1.16 14.67
CA LYS A 7 13.14 2.16 14.90
C LYS A 7 13.26 2.58 16.37
N GLY A 8 13.80 3.77 16.59
CA GLY A 8 13.99 4.34 17.92
C GLY A 8 12.67 4.42 18.67
N ASP A 9 12.73 4.11 19.96
CA ASP A 9 11.62 4.12 20.91
C ASP A 9 11.11 5.56 21.10
N ALA A 10 9.87 5.83 20.71
CA ALA A 10 9.13 7.02 21.10
C ALA A 10 7.69 6.59 21.38
N GLY A 11 7.37 6.58 22.67
CA GLY A 11 6.27 5.84 23.29
C GLY A 11 4.89 6.05 22.67
N GLU A 12 4.08 4.98 22.74
CA GLU A 12 2.62 4.92 22.50
C GLU A 12 2.05 6.02 21.59
N SER A 13 2.71 6.25 20.46
CA SER A 13 2.24 7.18 19.44
C SER A 13 1.17 6.42 18.66
N ALA A 14 -0.03 6.99 18.57
CA ALA A 14 -1.20 6.47 17.85
C ALA A 14 -0.80 5.45 16.78
N ALA A 15 -1.09 4.17 17.03
CA ALA A 15 -0.55 3.05 16.24
C ALA A 15 -0.59 3.36 14.74
N GLU A 16 0.59 3.56 14.13
CA GLU A 16 0.71 3.81 12.69
C GLU A 16 -0.01 2.67 11.95
N ARG A 17 -1.07 3.01 11.22
CA ARG A 17 -1.86 2.02 10.48
C ARG A 17 -1.32 1.97 9.05
N SER A 18 -1.29 0.75 8.51
CA SER A 18 -0.90 0.55 7.12
C SER A 18 -1.85 -0.42 6.46
N ILE A 19 -2.13 -0.16 5.18
CA ILE A 19 -2.87 -1.07 4.31
C ILE A 19 -1.85 -1.81 3.46
N VAL A 20 -1.98 -3.13 3.43
CA VAL A 20 -1.19 -3.99 2.55
C VAL A 20 -2.14 -4.60 1.54
N VAL A 21 -1.80 -4.46 0.26
CA VAL A 21 -2.52 -5.09 -0.84
C VAL A 21 -1.56 -5.87 -1.70
N MET A 22 -2.04 -7.01 -2.18
CA MET A 22 -1.29 -7.96 -2.98
C MET A 22 -2.20 -8.54 -4.05
N ASN A 23 -1.72 -8.59 -5.29
CA ASN A 23 -2.30 -9.41 -6.33
C ASN A 23 -1.31 -10.55 -6.64
N PRO A 24 -1.51 -11.77 -6.10
CA PRO A 24 -0.67 -12.92 -6.42
C PRO A 24 -1.00 -13.57 -7.78
N GLY A 25 -2.06 -13.09 -8.45
CA GLY A 25 -2.55 -13.61 -9.71
C GLY A 25 -1.68 -13.26 -10.92
N VAL A 26 -2.00 -13.92 -12.03
CA VAL A 26 -1.36 -13.72 -13.35
C VAL A 26 -2.12 -12.75 -14.24
N ASN A 27 -3.20 -12.17 -13.74
CA ASN A 27 -3.99 -11.12 -14.41
C ASN A 27 -4.05 -9.89 -13.51
N SER A 28 -4.25 -8.72 -14.10
CA SER A 28 -4.47 -7.50 -13.32
C SER A 28 -5.82 -7.54 -12.61
N GLU A 29 -5.87 -6.97 -11.42
CA GLU A 29 -7.07 -6.84 -10.60
C GLU A 29 -7.31 -5.36 -10.27
N THR A 30 -8.58 -4.98 -10.13
CA THR A 30 -8.96 -3.61 -9.78
C THR A 30 -9.84 -3.65 -8.54
N VAL A 31 -9.48 -2.82 -7.55
CA VAL A 31 -10.16 -2.73 -6.26
C VAL A 31 -10.54 -1.28 -5.98
N SER A 32 -11.77 -1.05 -5.51
CA SER A 32 -12.22 0.29 -5.09
C SER A 32 -11.46 0.74 -3.83
N LEU A 33 -11.05 2.01 -3.78
CA LEU A 33 -10.36 2.58 -2.62
C LEU A 33 -11.23 2.56 -1.35
N GLU A 34 -12.56 2.61 -1.50
CA GLU A 34 -13.51 2.49 -0.38
C GLU A 34 -13.40 1.14 0.33
N ALA A 35 -13.12 0.07 -0.43
CA ALA A 35 -12.95 -1.29 0.10
C ALA A 35 -11.62 -1.46 0.84
N LEU A 36 -10.65 -0.56 0.61
CA LEU A 36 -9.34 -0.53 1.26
C LEU A 36 -9.38 0.33 2.52
N ALA A 37 -10.37 0.11 3.38
CA ALA A 37 -10.58 0.85 4.62
C ALA A 37 -10.57 2.38 4.43
N ASN A 38 -11.23 2.85 3.35
CA ASN A 38 -11.25 4.25 2.91
C ASN A 38 -9.85 4.84 2.71
N LEU A 39 -8.97 4.10 2.03
CA LEU A 39 -7.68 4.61 1.58
C LEU A 39 -7.93 5.91 0.80
N THR A 40 -7.37 7.01 1.28
CA THR A 40 -7.54 8.29 0.59
C THR A 40 -6.82 8.25 -0.75
N GLN A 41 -7.32 9.02 -1.70
CA GLN A 41 -6.69 9.11 -3.02
C GLN A 41 -5.24 9.61 -2.91
N GLU A 42 -4.98 10.56 -2.01
CA GLU A 42 -3.65 11.09 -1.72
C GLU A 42 -2.69 9.97 -1.25
N SER A 43 -3.11 9.14 -0.30
CA SER A 43 -2.31 8.00 0.17
C SER A 43 -2.11 6.95 -0.93
N ALA A 44 -3.13 6.71 -1.76
CA ALA A 44 -3.04 5.76 -2.87
C ALA A 44 -1.99 6.18 -3.94
N TYR A 45 -1.80 7.49 -4.16
CA TYR A 45 -0.75 8.00 -5.04
C TYR A 45 0.66 7.92 -4.43
N ASN A 46 0.77 7.76 -3.11
CA ASN A 46 2.03 7.79 -2.37
C ASN A 46 2.24 6.50 -1.52
N PRO A 47 2.39 5.32 -2.15
CA PRO A 47 2.69 4.10 -1.42
C PRO A 47 4.05 4.18 -0.71
N LEU A 48 4.11 3.63 0.51
CA LEU A 48 5.35 3.46 1.26
C LEU A 48 6.29 2.45 0.58
N LEU A 49 5.70 1.45 -0.07
CA LEU A 49 6.39 0.44 -0.85
C LEU A 49 5.49 -0.01 -2.00
N LYS A 50 6.08 -0.19 -3.19
CA LYS A 50 5.40 -0.69 -4.39
C LYS A 50 6.33 -1.65 -5.14
N ILE A 51 5.81 -2.82 -5.47
CA ILE A 51 6.45 -3.85 -6.29
C ILE A 51 5.49 -4.24 -7.40
N GLY A 52 5.99 -4.28 -8.63
CA GLY A 52 5.18 -4.53 -9.82
C GLY A 52 4.38 -3.32 -10.28
N GLU A 53 3.48 -3.53 -11.24
CA GLU A 53 2.62 -2.48 -11.77
C GLU A 53 1.46 -2.21 -10.81
N ILE A 54 1.34 -0.95 -10.36
CA ILE A 54 0.25 -0.48 -9.52
C ILE A 54 -0.10 0.93 -9.99
N SER A 55 -1.36 1.18 -10.29
CA SER A 55 -1.83 2.48 -10.75
C SER A 55 -3.13 2.84 -10.07
N VAL A 56 -3.31 4.13 -9.80
CA VAL A 56 -4.57 4.68 -9.31
C VAL A 56 -5.30 5.31 -10.49
N ASN A 57 -6.59 5.00 -10.65
CA ASN A 57 -7.45 5.60 -11.65
C ASN A 57 -8.78 6.00 -11.00
N GLY A 58 -8.97 7.31 -10.78
CA GLY A 58 -10.10 7.82 -10.00
C GLY A 58 -10.08 7.24 -8.58
N ASP A 59 -11.16 6.54 -8.22
CA ASP A 59 -11.38 5.91 -6.91
C ASP A 59 -11.02 4.40 -6.91
N CYS A 60 -10.24 3.95 -7.88
CA CYS A 60 -9.83 2.56 -8.02
C CYS A 60 -8.31 2.42 -8.00
N LEU A 61 -7.84 1.36 -7.34
CA LEU A 61 -6.48 0.87 -7.41
C LEU A 61 -6.43 -0.33 -8.36
N THR A 62 -5.62 -0.25 -9.41
CA THR A 62 -5.30 -1.38 -10.28
C THR A 62 -3.97 -1.99 -9.85
N LEU A 63 -4.01 -3.27 -9.49
CA LEU A 63 -2.89 -4.12 -9.14
C LEU A 63 -2.57 -4.99 -10.35
N GLY A 64 -1.43 -4.75 -11.00
CA GLY A 64 -0.92 -5.61 -12.08
C GLY A 64 -0.61 -7.02 -11.58
N THR A 65 -0.21 -7.90 -12.49
CA THR A 65 0.12 -9.29 -12.17
C THR A 65 1.24 -9.38 -11.13
N GLN A 66 1.09 -10.24 -10.13
CA GLN A 66 2.12 -10.47 -9.10
C GLN A 66 2.62 -9.16 -8.44
N SER A 67 1.69 -8.26 -8.11
CA SER A 67 2.01 -6.94 -7.55
C SER A 67 1.72 -6.83 -6.06
N PHE A 68 2.36 -5.87 -5.42
CA PHE A 68 2.31 -5.66 -3.98
C PHE A 68 2.51 -4.18 -3.63
N ALA A 69 1.68 -3.63 -2.75
CA ALA A 69 1.88 -2.30 -2.18
C ALA A 69 1.57 -2.22 -0.70
N VAL A 70 2.26 -1.28 -0.04
CA VAL A 70 2.00 -0.85 1.34
C VAL A 70 1.67 0.64 1.31
N PHE A 71 0.56 1.01 1.94
CA PHE A 71 0.11 2.39 2.08
C PHE A 71 0.07 2.78 3.55
N GLY A 72 0.53 3.99 3.87
CA GLY A 72 0.29 4.60 5.17
C GLY A 72 -1.11 5.20 5.23
N MET A 73 -1.74 5.12 6.40
CA MET A 73 -2.97 5.85 6.73
C MET A 73 -2.68 7.10 7.54
#